data_AF-A0A2V8Q2Q4-F1
#
_entry.id   AF-A0A2V8Q2Q4-F1
#
_cell.length_a   1.000
_cell.length_b   1.000
_cell.length_c   1.000
_cell.angle_alpha   90.00
_cell.angle_beta   90.00
_cell.angle_gamma   90.00
#
_symmetry.space_group_name_H-M   'P 1'
#
loop_
_entity.id
_entity.type
_entity.pdbx_description
1 polymer ?
#
loop_
_entity_poly.entity_id
_entity_poly.type
_entity_poly.pdbx_seq_one_letter_code
_entity_poly.pdbx_strand_id
1 'polypeptide(L)'
;MTDWFGGSDAVEQMKAGNDVLMPGFLAQTNAIVKAIAAGKLSKQQLDLNVERVLNIVLESPAFKKISYSNQPNLVENAQIGREAASEGMVLLKNDDHALPLADPAKVALFGNSSYDLIAGGTGSGDVNKKYIVSMDQGLTAAGFTLDESLKKRYVEFIADQKVKRPKTPWFLMPPPVPEMPIEKERLQQLANEANVALVTIGRNSGEFKDRAVENDFNLSNFERDFIGNVSEAFHAKGKKVVVVLNVGGPIEMASWRAQVDAVLLAWLPGQ
;
A
#
# COMPACT_ATOMS: atom_id res chain seq x y z
N MET A 1 26.05 7.10 -1.13
CA MET A 1 25.30 8.19 -1.78
C MET A 1 24.38 8.84 -0.75
N THR A 2 24.04 10.12 -0.88
CA THR A 2 22.99 10.76 -0.08
C THR A 2 21.62 10.25 -0.52
N ASP A 3 20.63 10.38 0.37
CA ASP A 3 19.25 10.53 -0.06
C ASP A 3 19.10 11.81 -0.92
N TRP A 4 18.02 11.93 -1.69
CA TRP A 4 17.78 13.07 -2.55
C TRP A 4 17.67 14.35 -1.72
N PHE A 5 18.53 15.32 -2.03
CA PHE A 5 18.64 16.60 -1.31
C PHE A 5 19.13 16.48 0.14
N GLY A 6 19.56 15.29 0.57
CA GLY A 6 20.03 15.06 1.92
C GLY A 6 21.31 15.82 2.26
N GLY A 7 21.37 16.38 3.47
CA GLY A 7 22.51 17.11 4.03
C GLY A 7 22.62 18.58 3.59
N SER A 8 23.46 19.34 4.29
CA SER A 8 23.55 20.80 4.13
C SER A 8 24.94 21.33 3.74
N ASP A 9 25.97 20.49 3.81
CA ASP A 9 27.36 20.86 3.49
C ASP A 9 28.03 19.78 2.63
N ALA A 10 28.23 20.10 1.35
CA ALA A 10 28.82 19.19 0.38
C ALA A 10 30.26 18.76 0.74
N VAL A 11 31.03 19.64 1.39
CA VAL A 11 32.43 19.38 1.73
C VAL A 11 32.50 18.43 2.92
N GLU A 12 31.69 18.67 3.94
CA GLU A 12 31.62 17.77 5.11
C GLU A 12 31.03 16.41 4.73
N GLN A 13 30.07 16.36 3.81
CA GLN A 13 29.58 15.10 3.25
C GLN A 13 30.69 14.29 2.56
N MET A 14 31.54 14.94 1.76
CA MET A 14 32.69 14.28 1.13
C MET A 14 33.68 13.74 2.17
N LYS A 15 33.97 14.52 3.22
CA LYS A 15 34.86 14.09 4.32
C LYS A 15 34.29 12.94 5.14
N ALA A 16 32.97 12.93 5.34
CA ALA A 16 32.26 11.88 6.05
C ALA A 16 32.19 10.55 5.27
N GLY A 17 32.72 10.50 4.04
CA GLY A 17 32.67 9.33 3.18
C GLY A 17 31.32 9.15 2.49
N ASN A 18 30.54 10.22 2.32
CA ASN A 18 29.39 10.18 1.42
C ASN A 18 29.86 10.42 -0.01
N ASP A 19 30.12 9.33 -0.73
CA ASP A 19 30.87 9.37 -1.98
C ASP A 19 30.10 10.01 -3.17
N VAL A 20 28.76 10.10 -3.09
CA VAL A 20 27.91 10.64 -4.16
C VAL A 20 26.78 11.49 -3.58
N LEU A 21 26.68 12.76 -4.00
CA LEU A 21 25.58 13.64 -3.61
C LEU A 21 24.47 13.58 -4.66
N MET A 22 23.26 13.23 -4.22
CA MET A 22 22.08 13.02 -5.07
C MET A 22 21.00 14.07 -4.78
N PRO A 23 20.26 14.54 -5.80
CA PRO A 23 20.45 14.28 -7.23
C PRO A 23 21.62 15.06 -7.85
N GLY A 24 22.32 15.86 -7.04
CA GLY A 24 23.46 16.66 -7.46
C GLY A 24 23.08 18.07 -7.89
N PHE A 25 23.83 19.06 -7.43
CA PHE A 25 23.67 20.46 -7.80
C PHE A 25 24.99 21.10 -8.19
N LEU A 26 24.96 22.04 -9.13
CA LEU A 26 26.14 22.80 -9.54
C LEU A 26 26.80 23.53 -8.35
N ALA A 27 26.00 24.01 -7.40
CA ALA A 27 26.49 24.65 -6.18
C ALA A 27 27.36 23.69 -5.33
N GLN A 28 26.98 22.42 -5.23
CA GLN A 28 27.75 21.41 -4.49
C GLN A 28 29.09 21.13 -5.17
N THR A 29 29.08 20.93 -6.50
CA THR A 29 30.32 20.76 -7.30
C THR A 29 31.27 21.94 -7.11
N ASN A 30 30.76 23.16 -7.24
CA ASN A 30 31.55 24.37 -7.07
C ASN A 30 32.12 24.50 -5.65
N ALA A 31 31.35 24.12 -4.62
CA ALA A 31 31.82 24.12 -3.24
C ALA A 31 32.97 23.12 -3.02
N ILE A 32 32.84 21.90 -3.55
CA ILE A 32 33.87 20.86 -3.48
C ILE A 32 35.16 21.30 -4.18
N VAL A 33 35.07 21.83 -5.41
CA VAL A 33 36.24 22.31 -6.16
C VAL A 33 36.95 23.44 -5.42
N LYS A 34 36.20 24.43 -4.90
CA LYS A 34 36.75 25.52 -4.09
C LYS A 34 37.40 25.01 -2.80
N ALA A 35 36.80 24.02 -2.14
CA ALA A 35 37.34 23.43 -0.93
C ALA A 35 38.68 22.72 -1.18
N ILE A 36 38.84 22.05 -2.32
CA ILE A 36 40.12 21.45 -2.72
C ILE A 36 41.17 22.52 -2.98
N ALA A 37 40.83 23.54 -3.78
CA ALA A 37 41.73 24.66 -4.07
C ALA A 37 42.19 25.40 -2.80
N ALA A 38 41.32 25.48 -1.79
CA ALA A 38 41.60 26.11 -0.50
C ALA A 38 42.20 25.15 0.56
N GLY A 39 42.46 23.88 0.22
CA GLY A 39 43.00 22.88 1.16
C GLY A 39 42.02 22.42 2.26
N LYS A 40 40.74 22.78 2.16
CA LYS A 40 39.68 22.39 3.10
C LYS A 40 39.16 20.97 2.86
N LEU A 41 39.38 20.41 1.68
CA LEU A 41 39.15 19.02 1.32
C LEU A 41 40.43 18.50 0.65
N SER A 42 40.97 17.38 1.12
CA SER A 42 42.16 16.81 0.48
C SER A 42 41.80 16.15 -0.85
N LYS A 43 42.71 16.25 -1.83
CA LYS A 43 42.55 15.51 -3.10
C LYS A 43 42.48 14.00 -2.84
N GLN A 44 43.26 13.48 -1.89
CA GLN A 44 43.23 12.08 -1.49
C GLN A 44 41.84 11.63 -1.03
N GLN A 45 41.12 12.46 -0.26
CA GLN A 45 39.76 12.13 0.16
C GLN A 45 38.80 12.08 -1.03
N LEU A 46 38.91 13.04 -1.96
CA LEU A 46 38.10 13.02 -3.17
C LEU A 46 38.43 11.79 -4.03
N ASP A 47 39.71 11.48 -4.22
CA ASP A 47 40.16 10.31 -4.99
C ASP A 47 39.59 9.01 -4.39
N LEU A 48 39.61 8.86 -3.06
CA LEU A 48 39.03 7.70 -2.36
C LEU A 48 37.52 7.57 -2.60
N ASN A 49 36.79 8.68 -2.55
CA ASN A 49 35.34 8.67 -2.81
C ASN A 49 35.07 8.26 -4.27
N VAL A 50 35.82 8.82 -5.22
CA VAL A 50 35.71 8.49 -6.65
C VAL A 50 36.05 7.02 -6.89
N GLU A 51 37.13 6.51 -6.30
CA GLU A 51 37.57 5.12 -6.43
C GLU A 51 36.47 4.14 -5.99
N ARG A 52 35.83 4.38 -4.83
CA ARG A 52 34.72 3.54 -4.34
C ARG A 52 33.54 3.51 -5.30
N VAL A 53 33.18 4.65 -5.87
CA VAL A 53 32.10 4.74 -6.86
C VAL A 53 32.48 4.00 -8.14
N LEU A 54 33.70 4.22 -8.64
CA LEU A 54 34.19 3.55 -9.85
C LEU A 54 34.25 2.03 -9.68
N ASN A 55 34.66 1.52 -8.53
CA ASN A 55 34.67 0.08 -8.26
C ASN A 55 33.28 -0.57 -8.42
N ILE A 56 32.20 0.18 -8.21
CA ILE A 56 30.81 -0.28 -8.45
C ILE A 56 30.42 -0.04 -9.92
N VAL A 57 30.70 1.15 -10.46
CA VAL A 57 30.35 1.51 -11.84
C VAL A 57 30.98 0.56 -12.85
N LEU A 58 32.26 0.20 -12.66
CA LEU A 58 33.00 -0.71 -13.54
C LEU A 58 32.36 -2.11 -13.60
N GLU A 59 31.70 -2.54 -12.53
CA GLU A 59 31.02 -3.82 -12.47
C GLU A 59 29.62 -3.81 -13.10
N SER A 60 29.05 -2.62 -13.32
CA SER A 60 27.68 -2.45 -13.79
C SER A 60 27.46 -2.94 -15.23
N PRO A 61 26.23 -3.40 -15.58
CA PRO A 61 25.87 -3.75 -16.95
C PRO A 61 26.10 -2.61 -17.96
N ALA A 62 25.85 -1.37 -17.53
CA ALA A 62 26.03 -0.18 -18.38
C ALA A 62 27.50 0.02 -18.77
N PHE A 63 28.42 -0.06 -17.81
CA PHE A 63 29.86 0.08 -18.10
C PHE A 63 30.38 -1.08 -18.95
N LYS A 64 29.94 -2.32 -18.64
CA LYS A 64 30.27 -3.53 -19.42
C LYS A 64 29.56 -3.59 -20.77
N LYS A 65 28.71 -2.60 -21.09
CA LYS A 65 27.92 -2.51 -22.33
C LYS A 65 27.10 -3.78 -22.60
N ILE A 66 26.58 -4.40 -21.53
CA ILE A 66 25.70 -5.56 -21.65
C ILE A 66 24.39 -5.09 -22.29
N SER A 67 24.05 -5.67 -23.44
CA SER A 67 22.78 -5.39 -24.13
C SER A 67 21.59 -5.84 -23.28
N TYR A 68 20.56 -4.99 -23.20
CA TYR A 68 19.30 -5.29 -22.52
C TYR A 68 18.14 -5.32 -23.53
N SER A 69 17.15 -6.17 -23.30
CA SER A 69 16.06 -6.42 -24.25
C SER A 69 14.90 -5.43 -24.15
N ASN A 70 14.76 -4.72 -23.01
CA ASN A 70 13.54 -4.01 -22.61
C ASN A 70 12.28 -4.91 -22.57
N GLN A 71 12.47 -6.23 -22.48
CA GLN A 71 11.39 -7.22 -22.47
C GLN A 71 11.58 -8.18 -21.28
N PRO A 72 11.42 -7.71 -20.03
CA PRO A 72 11.44 -8.60 -18.88
C PRO A 72 10.24 -9.56 -18.92
N ASN A 73 10.37 -10.75 -18.35
CA ASN A 73 9.28 -11.71 -18.26
C ASN A 73 8.26 -11.27 -17.18
N LEU A 74 7.35 -10.38 -17.55
CA LEU A 74 6.35 -9.82 -16.61
C LEU A 74 5.34 -10.86 -16.11
N VAL A 75 5.13 -11.96 -16.84
CA VAL A 75 4.22 -13.03 -16.41
C VAL A 75 4.83 -13.81 -15.25
N GLU A 76 6.10 -14.19 -15.38
CA GLU A 76 6.84 -14.88 -14.32
C GLU A 76 7.07 -13.97 -13.10
N ASN A 77 7.43 -12.70 -13.31
CA ASN A 77 7.58 -11.75 -12.21
C ASN A 77 6.28 -11.50 -11.45
N ALA A 78 5.12 -11.52 -12.13
CA ALA A 78 3.83 -11.40 -11.47
C ALA A 78 3.53 -12.61 -10.56
N GLN A 79 3.97 -13.81 -10.95
CA GLN A 79 3.83 -15.00 -10.13
C GLN A 79 4.69 -14.90 -8.85
N ILE A 80 5.93 -14.42 -8.96
CA ILE A 80 6.79 -14.15 -7.80
C ILE A 80 6.16 -13.11 -6.87
N GLY A 81 5.61 -12.02 -7.43
CA GLY A 81 4.90 -11.00 -6.66
C GLY A 81 3.70 -11.59 -5.91
N ARG A 82 2.92 -12.44 -6.56
CA ARG A 82 1.78 -13.13 -5.95
C ARG A 82 2.19 -14.08 -4.82
N GLU A 83 3.28 -14.83 -4.99
CA GLU A 83 3.83 -15.71 -3.96
C GLU A 83 4.29 -14.91 -2.75
N ALA A 84 5.09 -13.86 -2.96
CA ALA A 84 5.56 -12.98 -1.89
C ALA A 84 4.39 -12.32 -1.12
N ALA A 85 3.36 -11.85 -1.83
CA ALA A 85 2.16 -11.30 -1.20
C ALA A 85 1.42 -12.36 -0.37
N SER A 86 1.24 -13.57 -0.90
CA SER A 86 0.51 -14.66 -0.24
C SER A 86 1.22 -15.14 1.03
N GLU A 87 2.55 -15.28 0.99
CA GLU A 87 3.35 -15.68 2.15
C GLU A 87 3.52 -14.55 3.18
N GLY A 88 3.37 -13.30 2.75
CA GLY A 88 3.45 -12.12 3.61
C GLY A 88 2.17 -11.80 4.41
N MET A 89 1.03 -12.40 4.06
CA MET A 89 -0.22 -12.16 4.77
C MET A 89 -0.20 -12.77 6.17
N VAL A 90 -0.81 -12.08 7.14
CA VAL A 90 -0.85 -12.52 8.53
C VAL A 90 -2.29 -12.76 8.98
N LEU A 91 -2.61 -13.99 9.37
CA LEU A 91 -3.89 -14.31 9.98
C LEU A 91 -3.88 -13.89 11.46
N LEU A 92 -4.47 -12.75 11.76
CA LEU A 92 -4.44 -12.14 13.10
C LEU A 92 -5.51 -12.70 14.04
N LYS A 93 -6.62 -13.17 13.48
CA LYS A 93 -7.76 -13.74 14.22
C LYS A 93 -8.49 -14.76 13.36
N ASN A 94 -8.92 -15.87 13.94
CA ASN A 94 -9.76 -16.86 13.27
C ASN A 94 -10.57 -17.68 14.29
N ASP A 95 -11.72 -17.16 14.70
CA ASP A 95 -12.64 -17.82 15.63
C ASP A 95 -13.57 -18.77 14.86
N ASP A 96 -13.89 -19.92 15.46
CA ASP A 96 -14.84 -20.92 14.94
C ASP A 96 -14.66 -21.27 13.44
N HIS A 97 -13.41 -21.27 12.97
CA HIS A 97 -13.08 -21.66 11.60
C HIS A 97 -13.75 -20.74 10.55
N ALA A 98 -13.87 -19.45 10.86
CA ALA A 98 -14.41 -18.44 9.93
C ALA A 98 -13.59 -18.35 8.63
N LEU A 99 -12.29 -18.66 8.69
CA LEU A 99 -11.43 -18.92 7.52
C LEU A 99 -10.84 -20.35 7.57
N PRO A 100 -10.61 -21.00 6.41
CA PRO A 100 -10.92 -20.52 5.05
C PRO A 100 -12.43 -20.47 4.77
N LEU A 101 -12.84 -19.61 3.84
CA LEU A 101 -14.25 -19.53 3.42
C LEU A 101 -14.68 -20.87 2.79
N ALA A 102 -15.94 -21.26 3.01
CA ALA A 102 -16.52 -22.41 2.32
C ALA A 102 -16.60 -22.14 0.80
N ASP A 103 -16.31 -23.15 -0.01
CA ASP A 103 -16.36 -23.07 -1.48
C ASP A 103 -17.46 -24.00 -2.04
N PRO A 104 -18.36 -23.52 -2.92
CA PRO A 104 -18.59 -22.12 -3.29
C PRO A 104 -19.49 -21.38 -2.27
N ALA A 105 -19.08 -20.18 -1.86
CA ALA A 105 -19.90 -19.30 -1.03
C ALA A 105 -20.32 -18.03 -1.78
N LYS A 106 -21.53 -17.55 -1.47
CA LYS A 106 -21.95 -16.18 -1.79
C LYS A 106 -21.41 -15.23 -0.72
N VAL A 107 -20.58 -14.27 -1.10
CA VAL A 107 -19.93 -13.30 -0.20
C VAL A 107 -20.62 -11.95 -0.33
N ALA A 108 -21.04 -11.36 0.80
CA ALA A 108 -21.36 -9.95 0.86
C ALA A 108 -20.06 -9.18 1.07
N LEU A 109 -19.56 -8.55 0.01
CA LEU A 109 -18.29 -7.85 -0.01
C LEU A 109 -18.48 -6.36 0.26
N PHE A 110 -17.87 -5.88 1.33
CA PHE A 110 -17.95 -4.52 1.83
C PHE A 110 -16.56 -3.88 1.89
N GLY A 111 -16.51 -2.56 2.06
CA GLY A 111 -15.27 -1.79 2.14
C GLY A 111 -14.84 -1.26 0.79
N ASN A 112 -14.51 0.04 0.72
CA ASN A 112 -14.05 0.67 -0.51
C ASN A 112 -12.82 -0.03 -1.13
N SER A 113 -11.87 -0.49 -0.30
CA SER A 113 -10.66 -1.20 -0.74
C SER A 113 -10.92 -2.58 -1.35
N SER A 114 -12.16 -3.08 -1.29
CA SER A 114 -12.55 -4.31 -1.98
C SER A 114 -12.63 -4.11 -3.50
N TYR A 115 -12.91 -2.88 -3.92
CA TYR A 115 -13.14 -2.48 -5.31
C TYR A 115 -12.10 -1.48 -5.81
N ASP A 116 -11.46 -0.74 -4.90
CA ASP A 116 -10.37 0.20 -5.16
C ASP A 116 -9.15 -0.16 -4.29
N LEU A 117 -8.56 -1.33 -4.59
CA LEU A 117 -7.48 -1.92 -3.81
C LEU A 117 -6.25 -1.01 -3.74
N ILE A 118 -5.65 -0.93 -2.54
CA ILE A 118 -4.41 -0.20 -2.31
C ILE A 118 -3.25 -1.17 -2.54
N ALA A 119 -2.67 -1.11 -3.73
CA ALA A 119 -1.56 -1.98 -4.14
C ALA A 119 -0.22 -1.63 -3.48
N GLY A 120 -0.03 -0.38 -3.04
CA GLY A 120 1.24 0.10 -2.49
C GLY A 120 1.14 1.53 -1.97
N GLY A 121 2.18 1.95 -1.25
CA GLY A 121 2.34 3.33 -0.77
C GLY A 121 2.63 4.31 -1.91
N THR A 122 2.59 5.61 -1.60
CA THR A 122 2.91 6.68 -2.57
C THR A 122 4.32 7.24 -2.37
N GLY A 123 4.84 7.97 -3.36
CA GLY A 123 6.15 8.62 -3.33
C GLY A 123 7.16 7.92 -4.26
N SER A 124 8.45 8.07 -3.98
CA SER A 124 9.54 7.43 -4.73
C SER A 124 9.46 5.90 -4.79
N GLY A 125 8.79 5.28 -3.82
CA GLY A 125 8.53 3.84 -3.77
C GLY A 125 7.30 3.37 -4.56
N ASP A 126 6.54 4.26 -5.19
CA ASP A 126 5.39 3.86 -6.02
C ASP A 126 5.86 3.25 -7.35
N VAL A 127 5.03 2.37 -7.91
CA VAL A 127 5.30 1.62 -9.14
C VAL A 127 4.13 1.79 -10.11
N ASN A 128 4.45 2.05 -11.37
CA ASN A 128 3.47 2.03 -12.45
C ASN A 128 3.17 0.58 -12.83
N LYS A 129 2.01 0.08 -12.40
CA LYS A 129 1.57 -1.30 -12.62
C LYS A 129 0.75 -1.39 -13.91
N LYS A 130 0.86 -2.51 -14.64
CA LYS A 130 0.05 -2.75 -15.84
C LYS A 130 -1.43 -2.97 -15.49
N TYR A 131 -1.68 -3.58 -14.34
CA TYR A 131 -3.00 -3.85 -13.79
C TYR A 131 -2.91 -3.92 -12.27
N ILE A 132 -4.07 -3.92 -11.60
CA ILE A 132 -4.24 -4.28 -10.20
C ILE A 132 -5.45 -5.22 -10.17
N VAL A 133 -5.33 -6.39 -9.53
CA VAL A 133 -6.47 -7.27 -9.28
C VAL A 133 -7.15 -6.86 -7.97
N SER A 134 -8.35 -6.28 -8.05
CA SER A 134 -9.13 -5.93 -6.86
C SER A 134 -9.68 -7.17 -6.14
N MET A 135 -10.10 -7.02 -4.88
CA MET A 135 -10.62 -8.14 -4.07
C MET A 135 -11.83 -8.81 -4.75
N ASP A 136 -12.75 -8.02 -5.33
CA ASP A 136 -13.92 -8.56 -6.03
C ASP A 136 -13.53 -9.38 -7.28
N GLN A 137 -12.49 -8.96 -7.99
CA GLN A 137 -11.95 -9.69 -9.14
C GLN A 137 -11.27 -10.99 -8.69
N GLY A 138 -10.45 -10.92 -7.63
CA GLY A 138 -9.77 -12.08 -7.06
C GLY A 138 -10.74 -13.14 -6.52
N LEU A 139 -11.77 -12.72 -5.78
CA LEU A 139 -12.81 -13.60 -5.25
C LEU A 139 -13.62 -14.25 -6.38
N THR A 140 -14.05 -13.47 -7.38
CA THR A 140 -14.77 -14.02 -8.54
C THR A 140 -13.91 -15.03 -9.30
N ALA A 141 -12.63 -14.74 -9.52
CA ALA A 141 -11.69 -15.66 -10.18
C ALA A 141 -11.44 -16.94 -9.38
N ALA A 142 -11.58 -16.88 -8.05
CA ALA A 142 -11.48 -18.02 -7.15
C ALA A 142 -12.79 -18.84 -7.01
N GLY A 143 -13.88 -18.45 -7.71
CA GLY A 143 -15.14 -19.20 -7.74
C GLY A 143 -16.22 -18.70 -6.76
N PHE A 144 -15.93 -17.65 -5.97
CA PHE A 144 -16.94 -17.05 -5.10
C PHE A 144 -17.96 -16.22 -5.89
N THR A 145 -19.20 -16.21 -5.42
CA THR A 145 -20.25 -15.35 -6.01
C THR A 145 -20.43 -14.09 -5.17
N LEU A 146 -20.53 -12.94 -5.82
CA LEU A 146 -20.70 -11.64 -5.15
C LEU A 146 -22.10 -11.05 -5.43
N ASP A 147 -22.53 -10.08 -4.63
CA ASP A 147 -23.72 -9.29 -4.92
C ASP A 147 -23.39 -8.18 -5.92
N GLU A 148 -23.83 -8.35 -7.17
CA GLU A 148 -23.56 -7.40 -8.26
C GLU A 148 -24.15 -6.01 -8.01
N SER A 149 -25.28 -5.92 -7.32
CA SER A 149 -25.90 -4.62 -7.01
C SER A 149 -25.07 -3.85 -5.98
N LEU A 150 -24.49 -4.55 -4.99
CA LEU A 150 -23.59 -3.98 -3.99
C LEU A 150 -22.29 -3.55 -4.63
N LYS A 151 -21.69 -4.39 -5.49
CA LYS A 151 -20.51 -4.05 -6.28
C LYS A 151 -20.73 -2.78 -7.09
N LYS A 152 -21.83 -2.72 -7.86
CA LYS A 152 -22.17 -1.54 -8.67
C LYS A 152 -22.25 -0.28 -7.81
N ARG A 153 -22.94 -0.36 -6.66
CA ARG A 153 -23.11 0.77 -5.74
C ARG A 153 -21.77 1.27 -5.19
N TYR A 154 -20.88 0.37 -4.77
CA TYR A 154 -19.52 0.74 -4.32
C TYR A 154 -18.70 1.40 -5.42
N VAL A 155 -18.68 0.83 -6.63
CA VAL A 155 -17.93 1.39 -7.77
C VAL A 155 -18.41 2.80 -8.12
N GLU A 156 -19.74 3.00 -8.18
CA GLU A 156 -20.34 4.32 -8.44
C GLU A 156 -20.04 5.32 -7.32
N PHE A 157 -20.16 4.89 -6.06
CA PHE A 157 -19.85 5.72 -4.90
C PHE A 157 -18.38 6.15 -4.87
N ILE A 158 -17.45 5.23 -5.06
CA ILE A 158 -16.01 5.53 -5.06
C ILE A 158 -15.68 6.53 -6.18
N ALA A 159 -16.24 6.34 -7.37
CA ALA A 159 -16.05 7.25 -8.50
C ALA A 159 -16.56 8.67 -8.17
N ASP A 160 -17.78 8.78 -7.65
CA ASP A 160 -18.38 10.05 -7.22
C ASP A 160 -17.56 10.76 -6.12
N GLN A 161 -17.12 10.02 -5.10
CA GLN A 161 -16.32 10.58 -4.01
C GLN A 161 -14.94 11.02 -4.48
N LYS A 162 -14.29 10.28 -5.40
CA LYS A 162 -13.00 10.67 -5.97
C LYS A 162 -13.09 12.00 -6.73
N VAL A 163 -14.18 12.24 -7.47
CA VAL A 163 -14.42 13.52 -8.17
C VAL A 163 -14.60 14.67 -7.16
N LYS A 164 -15.20 14.41 -6.00
CA LYS A 164 -15.45 15.39 -4.94
C LYS A 164 -14.22 15.67 -4.06
N ARG A 165 -13.13 14.93 -4.21
CA ARG A 165 -11.91 15.13 -3.41
C ARG A 165 -11.33 16.53 -3.61
N PRO A 166 -10.78 17.14 -2.56
CA PRO A 166 -10.05 18.40 -2.72
C PRO A 166 -8.84 18.18 -3.63
N LYS A 167 -8.52 19.20 -4.45
CA LYS A 167 -7.31 19.19 -5.25
C LYS A 167 -6.09 19.04 -4.33
N THR A 168 -5.33 17.99 -4.59
CA THR A 168 -4.13 17.66 -3.81
C THR A 168 -2.90 17.81 -4.72
N PRO A 169 -1.81 18.46 -4.27
CA PRO A 169 -0.57 18.52 -5.03
C PRO A 169 -0.09 17.12 -5.43
N TRP A 170 0.53 16.98 -6.60
CA TRP A 170 0.91 15.69 -7.18
C TRP A 170 1.86 14.85 -6.32
N PHE A 171 2.63 15.49 -5.42
CA PHE A 171 3.56 14.84 -4.49
C PHE A 171 2.91 14.49 -3.14
N LEU A 172 1.64 14.84 -2.92
CA LEU A 172 0.88 14.51 -1.72
C LEU A 172 -0.27 13.56 -2.04
N MET A 173 -0.59 12.71 -1.07
CA MET A 173 -1.71 11.79 -1.19
C MET A 173 -3.04 12.51 -0.92
N PRO A 174 -4.07 12.32 -1.77
CA PRO A 174 -5.39 12.89 -1.50
C PRO A 174 -6.03 12.26 -0.27
N PRO A 175 -7.00 12.94 0.38
CA PRO A 175 -7.76 12.35 1.47
C PRO A 175 -8.43 11.03 1.07
N PRO A 176 -8.56 10.06 2.00
CA PRO A 176 -9.23 8.78 1.72
C PRO A 176 -10.69 9.01 1.34
N VAL A 177 -11.26 8.10 0.53
CA VAL A 177 -12.71 8.10 0.29
C VAL A 177 -13.38 7.59 1.57
N PRO A 178 -14.37 8.30 2.15
CA PRO A 178 -15.10 7.81 3.31
C PRO A 178 -15.80 6.49 2.97
N GLU A 179 -15.96 5.60 3.95
CA GLU A 179 -16.66 4.33 3.72
C GLU A 179 -18.12 4.56 3.27
N MET A 180 -18.62 3.73 2.35
CA MET A 180 -19.96 3.89 1.80
C MET A 180 -21.03 3.57 2.84
N PRO A 181 -22.02 4.45 3.08
CA PRO A 181 -23.15 4.13 3.94
C PRO A 181 -24.05 3.07 3.30
N ILE A 182 -24.47 2.12 4.13
CA ILE A 182 -25.42 1.06 3.78
C ILE A 182 -26.52 1.05 4.84
N GLU A 183 -27.76 1.06 4.37
CA GLU A 183 -28.96 1.06 5.21
C GLU A 183 -29.09 -0.27 5.96
N LYS A 184 -29.63 -0.23 7.19
CA LYS A 184 -29.78 -1.43 8.04
C LYS A 184 -30.62 -2.51 7.36
N GLU A 185 -31.67 -2.12 6.66
CA GLU A 185 -32.55 -3.01 5.89
C GLU A 185 -31.75 -3.72 4.78
N ARG A 186 -30.84 -3.01 4.12
CA ARG A 186 -29.97 -3.59 3.09
C ARG A 186 -28.95 -4.55 3.71
N LEU A 187 -28.39 -4.24 4.88
CA LEU A 187 -27.52 -5.17 5.61
C LEU A 187 -28.26 -6.46 5.99
N GLN A 188 -29.50 -6.35 6.48
CA GLN A 188 -30.34 -7.51 6.78
C GLN A 188 -30.67 -8.35 5.54
N GLN A 189 -30.96 -7.69 4.41
CA GLN A 189 -31.18 -8.38 3.15
C GLN A 189 -29.92 -9.16 2.72
N LEU A 190 -28.76 -8.51 2.72
CA LEU A 190 -27.49 -9.15 2.40
C LEU A 190 -27.18 -10.31 3.35
N ALA A 191 -27.46 -10.15 4.64
CA ALA A 191 -27.30 -11.21 5.63
C ALA A 191 -28.26 -12.39 5.41
N ASN A 192 -29.43 -12.21 4.80
CA ASN A 192 -30.29 -13.32 4.39
C ASN A 192 -29.70 -14.06 3.18
N GLU A 193 -29.16 -13.33 2.21
CA GLU A 193 -28.76 -13.86 0.91
C GLU A 193 -27.34 -14.45 0.85
N ALA A 194 -26.36 -13.80 1.49
CA ALA A 194 -24.95 -14.20 1.47
C ALA A 194 -24.65 -15.24 2.56
N ASN A 195 -23.62 -16.06 2.37
CA ASN A 195 -23.17 -17.04 3.37
C ASN A 195 -22.24 -16.42 4.41
N VAL A 196 -21.50 -15.37 4.05
CA VAL A 196 -20.48 -14.70 4.86
C VAL A 196 -20.38 -13.23 4.49
N ALA A 197 -20.02 -12.37 5.46
CA ALA A 197 -19.63 -11.00 5.19
C ALA A 197 -18.11 -10.88 5.15
N LEU A 198 -17.59 -10.17 4.15
CA LEU A 198 -16.18 -9.79 4.09
C LEU A 198 -16.10 -8.27 4.02
N VAL A 199 -15.42 -7.64 4.98
CA VAL A 199 -15.24 -6.19 5.07
C VAL A 199 -13.76 -5.87 4.86
N THR A 200 -13.41 -5.05 3.86
CA THR A 200 -12.05 -4.53 3.77
C THR A 200 -11.92 -3.20 4.51
N ILE A 201 -10.79 -3.01 5.19
CA ILE A 201 -10.38 -1.73 5.77
C ILE A 201 -9.09 -1.30 5.08
N GLY A 202 -9.16 -0.20 4.33
CA GLY A 202 -8.06 0.35 3.55
C GLY A 202 -7.37 1.53 4.24
N ARG A 203 -6.03 1.52 4.28
CA ARG A 203 -5.20 2.68 4.64
C ARG A 203 -4.02 2.78 3.70
N ASN A 204 -3.82 3.96 3.14
CA ASN A 204 -2.63 4.27 2.37
C ASN A 204 -1.76 5.29 3.13
N SER A 205 -0.47 5.28 2.86
CA SER A 205 0.53 6.21 3.40
C SER A 205 1.64 6.37 2.36
N GLY A 206 2.46 7.41 2.50
CA GLY A 206 3.57 7.60 1.58
C GLY A 206 4.53 8.69 2.00
N GLU A 207 5.51 8.93 1.13
CA GLU A 207 6.56 9.92 1.33
C GLU A 207 6.00 11.31 1.69
N PHE A 208 6.77 12.08 2.45
CA PHE A 208 6.46 13.44 2.93
C PHE A 208 5.36 13.60 3.99
N LYS A 209 4.63 12.53 4.35
CA LYS A 209 3.52 12.67 5.29
C LYS A 209 3.45 11.54 6.31
N ASP A 210 3.57 11.91 7.57
CA ASP A 210 3.26 11.03 8.70
C ASP A 210 1.77 10.75 8.82
N ARG A 211 1.46 9.58 9.38
CA ARG A 211 0.09 9.15 9.66
C ARG A 211 -0.51 9.92 10.84
N ALA A 212 -1.82 9.99 10.87
CA ALA A 212 -2.57 10.56 11.98
C ALA A 212 -3.07 9.47 12.96
N VAL A 213 -3.39 9.89 14.18
CA VAL A 213 -4.03 9.00 15.16
C VAL A 213 -5.50 8.81 14.81
N GLU A 214 -6.26 9.91 14.74
CA GLU A 214 -7.70 9.88 14.49
C GLU A 214 -8.04 9.64 13.02
N ASN A 215 -9.02 8.75 12.77
CA ASN A 215 -9.50 8.37 11.43
C ASN A 215 -8.39 7.86 10.48
N ASP A 216 -7.28 7.36 11.03
CA ASP A 216 -6.18 6.77 10.31
C ASP A 216 -5.63 5.57 11.08
N PHE A 217 -4.80 5.76 12.13
CA PHE A 217 -4.43 4.67 13.04
C PHE A 217 -5.67 4.08 13.73
N ASN A 218 -6.51 4.95 14.29
CA ASN A 218 -7.83 4.59 14.77
C ASN A 218 -8.81 4.53 13.60
N LEU A 219 -9.71 3.55 13.62
CA LEU A 219 -10.90 3.61 12.76
C LEU A 219 -11.74 4.83 13.11
N SER A 220 -12.35 5.43 12.10
CA SER A 220 -13.37 6.45 12.32
C SER A 220 -14.56 5.87 13.08
N ASN A 221 -15.32 6.73 13.77
CA ASN A 221 -16.55 6.30 14.44
C ASN A 221 -17.49 5.59 13.44
N PHE A 222 -17.57 6.12 12.22
CA PHE A 222 -18.38 5.54 11.16
C PHE A 222 -17.90 4.12 10.76
N GLU A 223 -16.60 3.91 10.54
CA GLU A 223 -16.08 2.57 10.21
C GLU A 223 -16.30 1.56 11.34
N ARG A 224 -16.15 1.99 12.61
CA ARG A 224 -16.44 1.11 13.76
C ARG A 224 -17.91 0.75 13.84
N ASP A 225 -18.80 1.73 13.70
CA ASP A 225 -20.25 1.51 13.70
C ASP A 225 -20.67 0.65 12.50
N PHE A 226 -20.04 0.85 11.34
CA PHE A 226 -20.25 0.06 10.15
C PHE A 226 -19.90 -1.42 10.37
N ILE A 227 -18.71 -1.72 10.90
CA ILE A 227 -18.31 -3.08 11.27
C ILE A 227 -19.31 -3.68 12.25
N GLY A 228 -19.74 -2.91 13.27
CA GLY A 228 -20.72 -3.36 14.25
C GLY A 228 -22.08 -3.71 13.63
N ASN A 229 -22.60 -2.84 12.76
CA ASN A 229 -23.88 -3.07 12.08
C ASN A 229 -23.83 -4.28 11.13
N VAL A 230 -22.71 -4.48 10.40
CA VAL A 230 -22.50 -5.68 9.57
C VAL A 230 -22.45 -6.93 10.43
N SER A 231 -21.70 -6.89 11.54
CA SER A 231 -21.56 -7.99 12.49
C SER A 231 -22.90 -8.38 13.08
N GLU A 232 -23.67 -7.41 13.59
CA GLU A 232 -25.02 -7.63 14.12
C GLU A 232 -25.93 -8.32 13.11
N ALA A 233 -25.98 -7.81 11.87
CA ALA A 233 -26.85 -8.36 10.83
C ALA A 233 -26.49 -9.82 10.46
N PHE A 234 -25.21 -10.14 10.33
CA PHE A 234 -24.74 -11.48 9.94
C PHE A 234 -24.78 -12.48 11.11
N HIS A 235 -24.40 -12.06 12.31
CA HIS A 235 -24.47 -12.88 13.53
C HIS A 235 -25.92 -13.22 13.89
N ALA A 236 -26.88 -12.32 13.65
CA ALA A 236 -28.32 -12.62 13.80
C ALA A 236 -28.81 -13.75 12.88
N LYS A 237 -28.04 -14.11 11.85
CA LYS A 237 -28.29 -15.24 10.93
C LYS A 237 -27.35 -16.43 11.18
N GLY A 238 -26.54 -16.38 12.23
CA GLY A 238 -25.52 -17.39 12.54
C GLY A 238 -24.38 -17.44 11.50
N LYS A 239 -24.14 -16.34 10.78
CA LYS A 239 -23.14 -16.25 9.70
C LYS A 239 -21.92 -15.48 10.17
N LYS A 240 -20.75 -15.82 9.63
CA LYS A 240 -19.46 -15.25 10.03
C LYS A 240 -19.19 -13.91 9.35
N VAL A 241 -18.37 -13.08 9.99
CA VAL A 241 -17.86 -11.80 9.47
C VAL A 241 -16.34 -11.80 9.49
N VAL A 242 -15.74 -11.55 8.33
CA VAL A 242 -14.29 -11.50 8.13
C VAL A 242 -13.88 -10.07 7.82
N VAL A 243 -12.84 -9.58 8.48
CA VAL A 243 -12.20 -8.30 8.11
C VAL A 243 -10.87 -8.57 7.41
N VAL A 244 -10.65 -7.93 6.27
CA VAL A 244 -9.36 -7.93 5.57
C VAL A 244 -8.74 -6.53 5.66
N LEU A 245 -7.56 -6.44 6.28
CA LEU A 245 -6.83 -5.20 6.43
C LEU A 245 -5.91 -5.00 5.22
N ASN A 246 -6.26 -4.04 4.37
CA ASN A 246 -5.44 -3.56 3.25
C ASN A 246 -4.72 -2.27 3.67
N VAL A 247 -3.70 -2.42 4.51
CA VAL A 247 -3.04 -1.31 5.23
C VAL A 247 -1.52 -1.43 5.15
N GLY A 248 -0.82 -0.30 5.00
CA GLY A 248 0.66 -0.26 4.97
C GLY A 248 1.36 -0.24 6.33
N GLY A 249 0.60 -0.18 7.43
CA GLY A 249 1.14 -0.16 8.78
C GLY A 249 0.08 -0.46 9.84
N PRO A 250 0.47 -0.54 11.14
CA PRO A 250 -0.45 -0.91 12.22
C PRO A 250 -1.69 -0.02 12.31
N ILE A 251 -2.81 -0.60 12.71
CA ILE A 251 -4.04 0.12 13.06
C ILE A 251 -4.57 -0.38 14.42
N GLU A 252 -5.35 0.45 15.09
CA GLU A 252 -6.05 0.09 16.32
C GLU A 252 -7.09 -1.01 16.02
N MET A 253 -7.10 -2.05 16.85
CA MET A 253 -7.98 -3.22 16.67
C MET A 253 -8.78 -3.58 17.93
N ALA A 254 -8.35 -3.17 19.11
CA ALA A 254 -8.96 -3.58 20.37
C ALA A 254 -10.43 -3.14 20.47
N SER A 255 -10.79 -1.99 19.89
CA SER A 255 -12.16 -1.46 19.93
C SER A 255 -13.19 -2.23 19.10
N TRP A 256 -12.75 -3.04 18.12
CA TRP A 256 -13.68 -3.67 17.15
C TRP A 256 -13.41 -5.14 16.85
N ARG A 257 -12.19 -5.66 17.08
CA ARG A 257 -11.82 -7.06 16.72
C ARG A 257 -12.66 -8.13 17.40
N ALA A 258 -13.29 -7.81 18.54
CA ALA A 258 -14.18 -8.73 19.25
C ALA A 258 -15.53 -8.91 18.54
N GLN A 259 -15.89 -8.00 17.64
CA GLN A 259 -17.19 -8.00 16.94
C GLN A 259 -17.18 -8.87 15.67
N VAL A 260 -16.01 -9.27 15.16
CA VAL A 260 -15.87 -10.03 13.91
C VAL A 260 -15.26 -11.39 14.18
N ASP A 261 -15.38 -12.36 13.28
CA ASP A 261 -14.93 -13.74 13.53
C ASP A 261 -13.49 -13.98 13.05
N ALA A 262 -13.04 -13.29 12.00
CA ALA A 262 -11.67 -13.40 11.52
C ALA A 262 -11.10 -12.05 11.08
N VAL A 263 -9.77 -11.93 11.18
CA VAL A 263 -9.02 -10.77 10.67
C VAL A 263 -7.79 -11.27 9.91
N LEU A 264 -7.73 -10.93 8.63
CA LEU A 264 -6.56 -11.18 7.77
C LEU A 264 -5.86 -9.85 7.49
N LEU A 265 -4.57 -9.76 7.79
CA LEU A 265 -3.72 -8.64 7.39
C LEU A 265 -3.09 -8.95 6.03
N ALA A 266 -3.58 -8.27 4.99
CA ALA A 266 -3.14 -8.44 3.61
C ALA A 266 -2.06 -7.43 3.19
N TRP A 267 -1.71 -6.49 4.06
CA TRP A 267 -0.80 -5.39 3.77
C TRP A 267 -1.22 -4.59 2.53
N LEU A 268 -0.26 -4.19 1.70
CA LEU A 268 -0.44 -3.62 0.38
C LEU A 268 0.15 -4.61 -0.64
N PRO A 269 -0.66 -5.51 -1.24
CA PRO A 269 -0.18 -6.75 -1.84
C PRO A 269 0.38 -6.62 -3.26
N GLY A 270 0.51 -5.41 -3.80
CA GLY A 270 0.94 -5.21 -5.19
C GLY A 270 -0.20 -5.37 -6.21
N GLN A 271 0.18 -5.79 -7.42
CA GLN A 271 -0.67 -5.86 -8.63
C GLN A 271 -1.49 -7.15 -8.73
#